data_AF-A0A2T7EFJ5-F1
#
_entry.id   AF-A0A2T7EFJ5-F1
#
_cell.length_a   1.000
_cell.length_b   1.000
_cell.length_c   1.000
_cell.angle_alpha   90.00
_cell.angle_beta   90.00
_cell.angle_gamma   90.00
#
_symmetry.space_group_name_H-M   'P 1'
#
loop_
_entity.id
_entity.type
_entity.pdbx_description
1 polymer ?
#
loop_
_entity_poly.entity_id
_entity_poly.type
_entity_poly.pdbx_seq_one_letter_code
_entity_poly.pdbx_strand_id
1 'polypeptide(L)' 'MNLVDPFRRPPMTIDRTYPIFTVRWLAVHGLAVPTFFFLGSISAMQFIQR' A
#
# COMPACT_ATOMS: atom_id res chain seq x y z
N MET A 1 0.93 -16.74 -47.22
CA MET A 1 0.80 -16.73 -45.76
C MET A 1 2.18 -16.39 -45.19
N ASN A 2 2.48 -15.19 -44.71
CA ASN A 2 1.91 -14.58 -43.50
C ASN A 2 1.93 -13.05 -43.62
N LEU A 3 0.77 -12.46 -43.39
CA LEU A 3 0.55 -11.02 -43.30
C LEU A 3 1.35 -10.49 -42.10
N VAL A 4 2.26 -9.55 -42.34
CA VAL A 4 2.95 -8.84 -41.27
C VAL A 4 1.91 -7.92 -40.65
N ASP A 5 1.28 -8.34 -39.54
CA ASP A 5 0.25 -7.55 -38.88
C ASP A 5 0.86 -6.29 -38.24
N PRO A 6 0.57 -5.09 -38.75
CA PRO A 6 1.18 -3.84 -38.26
C PRO A 6 0.64 -3.40 -36.89
N PHE A 7 -0.24 -4.21 -36.28
CA PHE A 7 -0.94 -3.90 -35.02
C PHE A 7 -0.60 -4.85 -33.86
N ARG A 8 0.46 -5.66 -33.97
CA ARG A 8 0.90 -6.46 -32.83
C ARG A 8 1.48 -5.57 -31.73
N ARG A 9 0.62 -5.13 -30.82
CA ARG A 9 1.05 -4.49 -29.57
C ARG A 9 1.96 -5.48 -28.83
N PRO A 10 3.16 -5.10 -28.38
CA PRO A 10 4.01 -5.99 -27.61
C PRO A 10 3.22 -6.51 -26.39
N PRO A 11 3.43 -7.77 -25.97
CA PRO A 11 2.80 -8.28 -24.77
C PRO A 11 3.05 -7.28 -23.64
N MET A 12 1.98 -6.91 -22.93
CA MET A 12 2.04 -5.93 -21.84
C MET A 12 3.14 -6.34 -20.87
N THR A 13 4.30 -5.71 -20.97
CA THR A 13 5.34 -5.82 -19.95
C THR A 13 4.71 -5.19 -18.73
N ILE A 14 4.47 -5.98 -17.69
CA ILE A 14 3.94 -5.47 -16.42
C ILE A 14 4.90 -4.38 -15.99
N ASP A 15 4.46 -3.13 -16.13
CA ASP A 15 5.25 -1.96 -15.77
C ASP A 15 5.36 -1.95 -14.25
N ARG A 16 6.50 -2.41 -13.74
CA ARG A 16 6.79 -2.49 -12.31
C ARG A 16 7.18 -1.11 -11.82
N THR A 17 6.17 -0.28 -11.56
CA THR A 17 6.36 0.98 -10.84
C THR A 17 6.51 0.71 -9.35
N TYR A 18 7.61 1.19 -8.75
CA TYR A 18 7.85 1.09 -7.31
C TYR A 18 7.37 2.35 -6.57
N PRO A 19 6.86 2.22 -5.35
CA PRO A 19 6.41 3.37 -4.57
C PRO A 19 7.60 4.22 -4.12
N ILE A 20 7.38 5.54 -4.05
CA ILE A 20 8.35 6.51 -3.53
C ILE A 20 7.82 7.04 -2.19
N PHE A 21 8.62 6.88 -1.13
CA PHE A 21 8.29 7.40 0.20
C PHE A 21 9.26 8.51 0.62
N THR A 22 8.73 9.58 1.22
CA THR A 22 9.55 10.65 1.78
C THR A 22 9.91 10.35 3.25
N VAL A 23 10.99 10.94 3.75
CA VAL A 23 11.36 10.83 5.18
C VAL A 23 10.22 11.29 6.09
N ARG A 24 9.53 12.38 5.72
CA ARG A 24 8.36 12.87 6.44
C ARG A 24 7.23 11.83 6.46
N TRP A 25 6.99 11.15 5.34
CA TRP A 25 5.96 10.10 5.27
C TRP A 25 6.26 9.00 6.28
N LEU A 26 7.50 8.53 6.36
CA LEU A 26 7.93 7.51 7.32
C LEU A 26 7.81 8.02 8.77
N ALA A 27 8.24 9.25 9.04
CA ALA A 27 8.16 9.84 10.38
C ALA A 27 6.70 9.96 10.88
N VAL A 28 5.78 10.40 10.01
CA VAL A 28 4.35 10.49 10.35
C VAL A 28 3.76 9.10 10.56
N HIS A 29 3.96 8.17 9.64
CA HIS A 29 3.34 6.85 9.73
C HIS A 29 3.94 5.98 10.84
N GLY A 30 5.23 6.15 11.14
CA GLY A 30 5.90 5.45 12.24
C GLY A 30 5.30 5.79 13.61
N LEU A 31 4.70 6.98 13.78
CA LEU A 31 4.01 7.35 15.01
C LEU A 31 2.49 7.16 14.90
N ALA A 32 1.89 7.61 13.80
CA ALA A 32 0.44 7.59 13.63
C ALA A 32 -0.13 6.18 13.61
N VAL A 33 0.49 5.24 12.88
CA VAL A 33 -0.04 3.87 12.75
C VAL A 33 -0.06 3.15 14.10
N PRO A 34 1.05 3.11 14.88
CA PRO A 34 0.99 2.53 16.23
C PRO A 34 0.04 3.27 17.16
N THR A 35 -0.06 4.61 17.07
CA THR A 35 -0.97 5.40 17.91
C THR A 35 -2.42 4.98 17.71
N PHE A 36 -2.89 4.86 16.46
CA PHE A 36 -4.26 4.42 16.18
C PHE A 36 -4.51 2.97 16.61
N PHE A 37 -3.53 2.09 16.45
CA PHE A 37 -3.60 0.72 16.97
C PHE A 37 -3.84 0.71 18.49
N PHE A 38 -3.05 1.48 19.24
CA PHE A 38 -3.19 1.54 20.70
C PHE A 38 -4.49 2.21 21.13
N LEU A 39 -4.91 3.30 20.49
CA LEU A 39 -6.21 3.92 20.78
C LEU A 39 -7.37 2.93 20.58
N GLY A 40 -7.33 2.13 19.51
CA GLY A 40 -8.26 1.04 19.29
C GLY A 40 -8.24 0.02 20.43
N SER A 41 -7.06 -0.45 20.83
CA SER A 41 -6.91 -1.40 21.94
C SER A 41 -7.43 -0.85 23.28
N ILE A 42 -7.15 0.42 23.61
CA ILE A 42 -7.57 1.08 24.84
C ILE A 42 -9.09 1.28 24.85
N SER A 43 -9.68 1.59 23.69
CA SER A 43 -11.13 1.69 23.56
C SER A 43 -11.81 0.34 23.83
N ALA A 44 -11.23 -0.77 23.35
CA ALA A 44 -11.72 -2.11 23.63
C ALA A 44 -11.61 -2.49 25.12
N MET A 45 -10.53 -2.04 25.79
CA MET A 45 -10.34 -2.27 27.22
C MET A 45 -11.46 -1.68 28.08
N GLN A 46 -12.15 -0.62 27.63
CA GLN A 46 -13.27 -0.02 28.36
C GLN A 46 -14.45 -0.99 28.56
N PHE A 47 -14.52 -2.08 27.80
CA PHE A 47 -15.62 -3.04 27.85
C PHE A 47 -15.22 -4.39 28.47
N ILE A 48 -14.01 -4.53 29.02
CA ILE A 48 -13.58 -5.76 29.70
C ILE A 48 -14.34 -5.91 31.02
N GLN A 49 -14.90 -7.11 31.24
CA GLN A 49 -15.58 -7.50 32.48
C GLN A 49 -14.76 -8.59 33.19
N ARG A 50 -14.87 -8.65 34.53
CA ARG A 50 -14.17 -9.62 35.39
C ARG A 50 -15.02 -10.85 35.69
#